data_AF-A0A7Z7CZ17-F1
#
_entry.id   AF-A0A7Z7CZ17-F1
#
_cell.length_a   1.000
_cell.length_b   1.000
_cell.length_c   1.000
_cell.angle_alpha   90.00
_cell.angle_beta   90.00
_cell.angle_gamma   90.00
#
_symmetry.space_group_name_H-M   'P 1'
#
loop_
_entity.id
_entity.type
_entity.pdbx_description
1 polymer ?
#
loop_
_entity_poly.entity_id
_entity_poly.type
_entity_poly.pdbx_seq_one_letter_code
_entity_poly.pdbx_strand_id
1 'polypeptide(L)'
;MTAAPDRFLLIKAKGGFGNRILSAATGVVIARLTGRTAVVDWRDGEYLPHGEDAYPLLFESPTPHRAADFDARSDVTPALWRGRLSEHPTHLISDLFPNDHSNPFIYRKLSIDLAHPDVREPLAVFWSYLPKMARIRRAAAKVSPFRGMSRDALTRWALREYFRPNARVRAEVDALFADRARPIIGVHIRYTDRKVSLDRIMQEVQRVQARVPSAQIFLATDNEGVQEQFRARFRDVFVIDKVLGDDDNSLHEHVELDDPLREAENALIDMWALASCDWLVHSRHSTFSVAAALIGGIPTSRQRDIDRRNVRVVLKRWVQTWA
;
A
#
# COMPACT_ATOMS: atom_id res chain seq x y z
N MET A 1 5.35 31.16 -29.18
CA MET A 1 5.35 30.64 -27.80
C MET A 1 5.48 29.12 -27.90
N THR A 2 6.65 28.56 -27.64
CA THR A 2 6.82 27.11 -27.55
C THR A 2 6.02 26.61 -26.35
N ALA A 3 5.15 25.63 -26.53
CA ALA A 3 4.42 25.01 -25.41
C ALA A 3 5.43 24.55 -24.35
N ALA A 4 5.11 24.78 -23.07
CA ALA A 4 5.93 24.26 -21.99
C ALA A 4 6.00 22.72 -22.12
N PRO A 5 7.18 22.11 -21.94
CA PRO A 5 7.32 20.66 -22.07
C PRO A 5 6.46 19.94 -21.02
N ASP A 6 5.85 18.83 -21.39
CA ASP A 6 5.10 17.99 -20.46
C ASP A 6 5.97 17.55 -19.28
N ARG A 7 5.43 17.68 -18.06
CA ARG A 7 6.16 17.38 -16.82
C ARG A 7 5.56 16.15 -16.15
N PHE A 8 6.44 15.24 -15.73
CA PHE A 8 6.06 13.95 -15.17
C PHE A 8 6.72 13.72 -13.82
N LEU A 9 6.04 12.94 -12.98
CA LEU A 9 6.60 12.35 -11.77
C LEU A 9 6.48 10.83 -11.87
N LEU A 10 7.60 10.15 -12.07
CA LEU A 10 7.68 8.70 -12.06
C LEU A 10 7.77 8.22 -10.61
N ILE A 11 6.86 7.33 -10.20
CA ILE A 11 6.70 6.90 -8.82
C ILE A 11 7.08 5.41 -8.71
N LYS A 12 8.25 5.14 -8.13
CA LYS A 12 8.76 3.77 -7.95
C LYS A 12 8.18 3.12 -6.69
N ALA A 13 7.97 1.81 -6.75
CA ALA A 13 7.58 0.98 -5.61
C ALA A 13 8.76 0.56 -4.73
N LYS A 14 8.41 0.05 -3.54
CA LYS A 14 9.25 -0.85 -2.72
C LYS A 14 8.38 -1.55 -1.67
N GLY A 15 8.53 -2.87 -1.55
CA GLY A 15 7.83 -3.72 -0.58
C GLY A 15 6.36 -3.98 -0.92
N GLY A 16 5.64 -4.75 -0.10
CA GLY A 16 4.29 -5.20 -0.42
C GLY A 16 3.22 -4.09 -0.55
N PHE A 17 2.00 -4.47 -0.94
CA PHE A 17 0.91 -3.56 -1.34
C PHE A 17 0.69 -2.38 -0.40
N GLY A 18 0.63 -2.62 0.92
CA GLY A 18 0.46 -1.54 1.89
C GLY A 18 1.53 -0.45 1.81
N ASN A 19 2.80 -0.83 1.65
CA ASN A 19 3.92 0.11 1.53
C ASN A 19 3.87 0.85 0.20
N ARG A 20 3.80 0.12 -0.92
CA ARG A 20 3.84 0.72 -2.26
C ARG A 20 2.63 1.61 -2.53
N ILE A 21 1.42 1.22 -2.14
CA ILE A 21 0.19 2.02 -2.35
C ILE A 21 0.27 3.32 -1.53
N LEU A 22 0.59 3.23 -0.23
CA LEU A 22 0.64 4.44 0.61
C LEU A 22 1.80 5.37 0.23
N SER A 23 2.94 4.82 -0.17
CA SER A 23 4.06 5.61 -0.68
C SER A 23 3.68 6.27 -2.01
N ALA A 24 3.12 5.53 -2.96
CA ALA A 24 2.69 6.07 -4.23
C ALA A 24 1.59 7.13 -4.09
N ALA A 25 0.67 6.98 -3.14
CA ALA A 25 -0.30 8.03 -2.80
C ALA A 25 0.37 9.35 -2.39
N THR A 26 1.55 9.30 -1.75
CA THR A 26 2.36 10.50 -1.49
C THR A 26 2.88 11.10 -2.80
N GLY A 27 3.41 10.26 -3.70
CA GLY A 27 3.88 10.68 -5.03
C GLY A 27 2.77 11.34 -5.85
N VAL A 28 1.57 10.76 -5.89
CA VAL A 28 0.41 11.31 -6.61
C VAL A 28 0.04 12.71 -6.10
N VAL A 29 0.04 12.92 -4.77
CA VAL A 29 -0.17 14.26 -4.21
C VAL A 29 0.95 15.20 -4.65
N ILE A 30 2.22 14.79 -4.60
CA ILE A 30 3.34 15.63 -5.05
C ILE A 30 3.22 16.01 -6.52
N ALA A 31 2.86 15.07 -7.38
CA ALA A 31 2.65 15.32 -8.80
C ALA A 31 1.60 16.41 -8.99
N ARG A 32 0.45 16.29 -8.29
CA ARG A 32 -0.60 17.32 -8.34
C ARG A 32 -0.14 18.68 -7.79
N LEU A 33 0.68 18.70 -6.72
CA LEU A 33 1.22 19.95 -6.16
C LEU A 33 2.15 20.70 -7.11
N THR A 34 2.85 19.96 -7.96
CA THR A 34 3.91 20.47 -8.83
C THR A 34 3.47 20.60 -10.28
N GLY A 35 2.18 20.38 -10.56
CA GLY A 35 1.64 20.42 -11.92
C GLY A 35 2.22 19.34 -12.85
N ARG A 36 2.57 18.18 -12.29
CA ARG A 36 3.10 17.02 -13.01
C ARG A 36 2.04 15.94 -13.19
N THR A 37 2.12 15.21 -14.29
CA THR A 37 1.39 13.94 -14.46
C THR A 37 2.09 12.85 -13.66
N ALA A 38 1.36 12.18 -12.76
CA ALA A 38 1.92 11.06 -12.02
C ALA A 38 1.89 9.79 -12.87
N VAL A 39 3.00 9.06 -12.89
CA VAL A 39 3.13 7.74 -13.56
C VAL A 39 3.66 6.77 -12.52
N VAL A 40 2.91 5.72 -12.23
CA VAL A 40 3.31 4.68 -11.28
C VAL A 40 4.12 3.63 -12.02
N ASP A 41 5.25 3.21 -11.43
CA ASP A 41 6.15 2.22 -12.02
C ASP A 41 6.40 1.09 -11.01
N TRP A 42 5.73 -0.04 -11.24
CA TRP A 42 5.80 -1.25 -10.43
C TRP A 42 6.43 -2.41 -11.20
N ARG A 43 7.44 -2.11 -12.03
CA ARG A 43 8.26 -3.11 -12.73
C ARG A 43 9.30 -3.78 -11.83
N ASP A 44 9.07 -3.77 -10.51
CA ASP A 44 10.06 -4.08 -9.48
C ASP A 44 10.34 -5.57 -9.29
N GLY A 45 9.54 -6.45 -9.89
CA GLY A 45 9.70 -7.89 -9.74
C GLY A 45 8.98 -8.50 -8.53
N GLU A 46 8.24 -7.70 -7.74
CA GLU A 46 7.61 -8.22 -6.51
C GLU A 46 6.38 -9.08 -6.79
N TYR A 47 5.52 -8.64 -7.72
CA TYR A 47 4.23 -9.28 -8.00
C TYR A 47 4.13 -9.88 -9.40
N LEU A 48 5.05 -9.50 -10.29
CA LEU A 48 5.19 -10.01 -11.65
C LEU A 48 6.69 -10.13 -11.94
N PRO A 49 7.10 -10.84 -13.00
CA PRO A 49 8.50 -10.89 -13.41
C PRO A 49 9.12 -9.49 -13.53
N HIS A 50 10.41 -9.39 -13.19
CA HIS A 50 11.12 -8.12 -13.23
C HIS A 50 11.06 -7.48 -14.63
N GLY A 51 10.65 -6.21 -14.69
CA GLY A 51 10.43 -5.48 -15.95
C GLY A 51 8.96 -5.43 -16.39
N GLU A 52 8.10 -6.33 -15.94
CA GLU A 52 6.65 -6.28 -16.19
C GLU A 52 5.94 -5.35 -15.20
N ASP A 53 5.14 -4.41 -15.71
CA ASP A 53 4.50 -3.40 -14.86
C ASP A 53 3.19 -3.92 -14.26
N ALA A 54 3.20 -4.21 -12.96
CA ALA A 54 2.04 -4.74 -12.26
C ALA A 54 0.92 -3.70 -12.08
N TYR A 55 1.24 -2.40 -12.05
CA TYR A 55 0.25 -1.36 -11.75
C TYR A 55 -0.94 -1.33 -12.73
N PRO A 56 -0.75 -1.24 -14.06
CA PRO A 56 -1.88 -1.17 -15.01
C PRO A 56 -2.68 -2.47 -15.11
N LEU A 57 -2.15 -3.60 -14.67
CA LEU A 57 -2.89 -4.88 -14.64
C LEU A 57 -3.79 -4.98 -13.40
N LEU A 58 -3.37 -4.34 -12.30
CA LEU A 58 -4.03 -4.40 -11.00
C LEU A 58 -4.98 -3.22 -10.74
N PHE A 59 -4.73 -2.06 -11.35
CA PHE A 59 -5.46 -0.82 -11.12
C PHE A 59 -5.85 -0.12 -12.43
N GLU A 60 -6.97 0.58 -12.41
CA GLU A 60 -7.32 1.50 -13.49
C GLU A 60 -6.35 2.70 -13.48
N SER A 61 -5.50 2.80 -14.51
CA SER A 61 -4.59 3.93 -14.67
C SER A 61 -5.36 5.16 -15.18
N PRO A 62 -5.28 6.31 -14.50
CA PRO A 62 -5.91 7.55 -14.95
C PRO A 62 -5.10 8.25 -16.06
N THR A 63 -3.96 7.70 -16.45
CA THR A 63 -3.04 8.24 -17.45
C THR A 63 -2.77 7.23 -18.55
N PRO A 64 -2.65 7.66 -19.82
CA PRO A 64 -2.27 6.78 -20.93
C PRO A 64 -0.77 6.45 -20.94
N HIS A 65 0.05 7.18 -20.18
CA HIS A 65 1.50 7.02 -20.14
C HIS A 65 1.92 5.77 -19.38
N ARG A 66 2.88 5.03 -19.94
CA ARG A 66 3.48 3.85 -19.31
C ARG A 66 4.86 4.19 -18.77
N ALA A 67 5.30 3.53 -17.70
CA ALA A 67 6.62 3.76 -17.12
C ALA A 67 7.76 3.56 -18.15
N ALA A 68 7.62 2.58 -19.05
CA ALA A 68 8.59 2.28 -20.11
C ALA A 68 8.77 3.42 -21.12
N ASP A 69 7.77 4.29 -21.30
CA ASP A 69 7.86 5.44 -22.23
C ASP A 69 8.98 6.42 -21.82
N PHE A 70 9.44 6.35 -20.56
CA PHE A 70 10.44 7.23 -20.00
C PHE A 70 11.85 6.64 -19.98
N ASP A 71 12.06 5.36 -20.32
CA ASP A 71 13.34 4.67 -20.06
C ASP A 71 14.54 5.31 -20.80
N ALA A 72 14.31 5.89 -21.99
CA ALA A 72 15.33 6.59 -22.77
C ALA A 72 15.55 8.07 -22.37
N ARG A 73 14.78 8.60 -21.41
CA ARG A 73 14.86 10.01 -20.99
C ARG A 73 16.10 10.27 -20.13
N SER A 74 16.75 11.40 -20.37
CA SER A 74 17.95 11.84 -19.63
C SER A 74 17.76 13.17 -18.89
N ASP A 75 16.67 13.89 -19.17
CA ASP A 75 16.23 15.12 -18.52
C ASP A 75 15.48 14.83 -17.21
N VAL A 76 16.11 14.02 -16.36
CA VAL A 76 15.56 13.49 -15.11
C VAL A 76 16.30 13.98 -13.88
N THR A 77 15.54 14.17 -12.80
CA THR A 77 16.06 14.37 -11.45
C THR A 77 15.47 13.35 -10.44
N PRO A 78 16.26 12.82 -9.49
CA PRO A 78 17.71 13.00 -9.35
C PRO A 78 18.52 12.47 -10.53
N ALA A 79 19.68 13.09 -10.81
CA ALA A 79 20.54 12.73 -11.95
C ALA A 79 21.06 11.28 -11.91
N LEU A 80 21.03 10.64 -10.73
CA LEU A 80 21.37 9.22 -10.57
C LEU A 80 20.47 8.29 -11.40
N TRP A 81 19.26 8.71 -11.78
CA TRP A 81 18.34 7.94 -12.61
C TRP A 81 18.63 8.00 -14.11
N ARG A 82 19.55 8.86 -14.58
CA ARG A 82 19.87 8.98 -16.01
C ARG A 82 20.36 7.64 -16.56
N GLY A 83 19.68 7.13 -17.58
CA GLY A 83 19.97 5.83 -18.20
C GLY A 83 19.62 4.61 -17.33
N ARG A 84 18.92 4.81 -16.21
CA ARG A 84 18.60 3.77 -15.21
C ARG A 84 17.12 3.78 -14.82
N LEU A 85 16.27 4.34 -15.68
CA LEU A 85 14.84 4.52 -15.38
C LEU A 85 14.03 3.23 -15.43
N SER A 86 14.54 2.16 -16.02
CA SER A 86 13.96 0.82 -15.91
C SER A 86 14.36 0.09 -14.62
N GLU A 87 15.36 0.59 -13.89
CA GLU A 87 15.86 -0.08 -12.69
C GLU A 87 14.96 0.18 -11.45
N HIS A 88 15.11 -0.70 -10.46
CA HIS A 88 14.45 -0.58 -9.16
C HIS A 88 15.37 0.13 -8.15
N PRO A 89 14.84 0.98 -7.23
CA PRO A 89 15.67 1.68 -6.25
C PRO A 89 16.57 0.78 -5.41
N THR A 90 16.20 -0.48 -5.14
CA THR A 90 17.07 -1.38 -4.35
C THR A 90 18.33 -1.79 -5.09
N HIS A 91 18.27 -2.00 -6.41
CA HIS A 91 19.46 -2.34 -7.20
C HIS A 91 20.44 -1.17 -7.20
N LEU A 92 19.95 0.05 -7.48
CA LEU A 92 20.74 1.28 -7.36
C LEU A 92 21.36 1.46 -5.97
N ILE A 93 20.66 1.06 -4.90
CA ILE A 93 21.22 1.10 -3.54
C ILE A 93 22.29 0.04 -3.35
N SER A 94 22.06 -1.20 -3.78
CA SER A 94 23.08 -2.26 -3.71
C SER A 94 24.36 -1.84 -4.43
N ASP A 95 24.22 -1.26 -5.62
CA ASP A 95 25.35 -0.96 -6.50
C ASP A 95 26.11 0.29 -6.06
N LEU A 96 25.39 1.36 -5.70
CA LEU A 96 25.99 2.67 -5.44
C LEU A 96 26.16 2.97 -3.95
N PHE A 97 25.40 2.30 -3.09
CA PHE A 97 25.35 2.56 -1.64
C PHE A 97 25.24 1.26 -0.82
N PRO A 98 26.14 0.27 -1.00
CA PRO A 98 26.02 -1.07 -0.41
C PRO A 98 25.94 -1.09 1.13
N ASN A 99 26.41 -0.03 1.80
CA ASN A 99 26.36 0.08 3.26
C ASN A 99 25.11 0.82 3.80
N ASP A 100 24.21 1.28 2.91
CA ASP A 100 23.07 2.14 3.26
C ASP A 100 21.71 1.43 3.17
N HIS A 101 21.64 0.10 3.02
CA HIS A 101 20.36 -0.63 2.89
C HIS A 101 19.37 -0.38 4.05
N SER A 102 19.91 -0.21 5.27
CA SER A 102 19.12 0.07 6.48
C SER A 102 18.99 1.57 6.78
N ASN A 103 19.60 2.44 5.98
CA ASN A 103 19.60 3.88 6.22
C ASN A 103 18.22 4.47 5.87
N PRO A 104 17.46 5.00 6.85
CA PRO A 104 16.12 5.52 6.61
C PRO A 104 16.11 6.79 5.73
N PHE A 105 17.27 7.41 5.50
CA PHE A 105 17.44 8.59 4.67
C PHE A 105 17.89 8.29 3.24
N ILE A 106 18.21 7.03 2.90
CA ILE A 106 18.76 6.68 1.58
C ILE A 106 17.85 7.10 0.43
N TYR A 107 16.53 7.09 0.65
CA TYR A 107 15.57 7.55 -0.34
C TYR A 107 15.82 8.98 -0.81
N ARG A 108 16.37 9.86 0.04
CA ARG A 108 16.67 11.25 -0.32
C ARG A 108 17.72 11.36 -1.44
N LYS A 109 18.57 10.34 -1.64
CA LYS A 109 19.56 10.32 -2.73
C LYS A 109 18.91 9.99 -4.08
N LEU A 110 17.85 9.20 -4.07
CA LEU A 110 17.22 8.61 -5.24
C LEU A 110 15.77 9.12 -5.45
N SER A 111 15.31 10.08 -4.67
CA SER A 111 13.96 10.65 -4.72
C SER A 111 14.06 12.17 -4.75
N ILE A 112 13.07 12.83 -5.33
CA ILE A 112 12.98 14.29 -5.34
C ILE A 112 13.00 14.88 -3.91
N ASP A 113 13.53 16.10 -3.78
CA ASP A 113 13.51 16.80 -2.50
C ASP A 113 12.08 17.19 -2.13
N LEU A 114 11.57 16.59 -1.06
CA LEU A 114 10.22 16.85 -0.57
C LEU A 114 10.05 18.24 0.05
N ALA A 115 11.14 18.94 0.39
CA ALA A 115 11.08 20.33 0.82
C ALA A 115 10.87 21.29 -0.37
N HIS A 116 11.42 20.95 -1.54
CA HIS A 116 11.34 21.73 -2.77
C HIS A 116 10.98 20.83 -3.98
N PRO A 117 9.76 20.25 -3.99
CA PRO A 117 9.43 19.21 -4.97
C PRO A 117 9.20 19.76 -6.39
N ASP A 118 9.01 21.07 -6.56
CA ASP A 118 8.86 21.72 -7.86
C ASP A 118 10.22 21.98 -8.53
N VAL A 119 10.79 20.90 -9.06
CA VAL A 119 12.12 20.88 -9.71
C VAL A 119 12.06 21.26 -11.19
N ARG A 120 13.15 21.80 -11.76
CA ARG A 120 13.14 22.30 -13.15
C ARG A 120 13.01 21.18 -14.20
N GLU A 121 13.60 20.02 -13.94
CA GLU A 121 13.64 18.89 -14.88
C GLU A 121 12.23 18.42 -15.26
N PRO A 122 11.94 18.18 -16.55
CA PRO A 122 10.62 17.72 -16.98
C PRO A 122 10.25 16.36 -16.39
N LEU A 123 11.22 15.45 -16.22
CA LEU A 123 11.02 14.18 -15.53
C LEU A 123 11.60 14.23 -14.12
N ALA A 124 10.81 13.83 -13.14
CA ALA A 124 11.21 13.73 -11.75
C ALA A 124 10.90 12.33 -11.21
N VAL A 125 11.71 11.81 -10.30
CA VAL A 125 11.49 10.49 -9.69
C VAL A 125 11.18 10.64 -8.21
N PHE A 126 10.09 10.00 -7.79
CA PHE A 126 9.77 9.84 -6.37
C PHE A 126 9.78 8.35 -6.01
N TRP A 127 10.43 8.05 -4.90
CA TRP A 127 10.24 6.78 -4.20
C TRP A 127 10.44 6.95 -2.70
N SER A 128 9.85 6.04 -1.94
CA SER A 128 10.13 5.85 -0.52
C SER A 128 9.57 4.51 -0.06
N TYR A 129 10.18 3.91 0.97
CA TYR A 129 9.65 2.68 1.58
C TYR A 129 8.36 2.91 2.38
N LEU A 130 8.21 4.10 2.98
CA LEU A 130 7.05 4.47 3.80
C LEU A 130 6.47 5.80 3.32
N PRO A 131 5.15 6.02 3.48
CA PRO A 131 4.50 7.25 3.06
C PRO A 131 5.14 8.48 3.71
N LYS A 132 5.46 9.50 2.90
CA LYS A 132 6.04 10.77 3.35
C LYS A 132 5.04 11.92 3.33
N MET A 133 3.74 11.61 3.36
CA MET A 133 2.64 12.58 3.33
C MET A 133 2.78 13.69 4.39
N ALA A 134 3.31 13.36 5.58
CA ALA A 134 3.54 14.35 6.64
C ALA A 134 4.52 15.47 6.23
N ARG A 135 5.53 15.15 5.41
CA ARG A 135 6.55 16.11 4.95
C ARG A 135 5.98 17.11 3.95
N ILE A 136 5.01 16.71 3.14
CA ILE A 136 4.42 17.57 2.09
C ILE A 136 3.12 18.24 2.51
N ARG A 137 2.49 17.81 3.61
CA ARG A 137 1.16 18.30 4.05
C ARG A 137 1.07 19.81 4.16
N ARG A 138 2.11 20.48 4.68
CA ARG A 138 2.11 21.95 4.83
C ARG A 138 2.09 22.67 3.48
N ALA A 139 2.83 22.17 2.50
CA ALA A 139 2.78 22.68 1.13
C ALA A 139 1.42 22.37 0.51
N ALA A 140 0.91 21.15 0.70
CA ALA A 140 -0.38 20.74 0.17
C ALA A 140 -1.55 21.59 0.66
N ALA A 141 -1.57 21.93 1.95
CA ALA A 141 -2.63 22.75 2.53
C ALA A 141 -2.78 24.15 1.91
N LYS A 142 -1.81 24.62 1.10
CA LYS A 142 -1.84 25.93 0.44
C LYS A 142 -2.48 25.91 -0.95
N VAL A 143 -2.64 24.74 -1.57
CA VAL A 143 -3.00 24.58 -2.98
C VAL A 143 -4.38 23.92 -3.10
N SER A 144 -5.17 24.30 -4.11
CA SER A 144 -6.43 23.62 -4.45
C SER A 144 -6.13 22.31 -5.21
N PRO A 145 -6.80 21.17 -4.94
CA PRO A 145 -7.97 21.00 -4.07
C PRO A 145 -7.63 20.68 -2.60
N PHE A 146 -6.36 20.69 -2.22
CA PHE A 146 -5.86 20.17 -0.94
C PHE A 146 -5.99 21.09 0.28
N ARG A 147 -6.52 22.30 0.08
CA ARG A 147 -6.67 23.30 1.13
C ARG A 147 -7.46 22.71 2.31
N GLY A 148 -6.86 22.76 3.50
CA GLY A 148 -7.47 22.25 4.73
C GLY A 148 -7.54 20.72 4.88
N MET A 149 -7.07 19.94 3.91
CA MET A 149 -7.10 18.49 4.01
C MET A 149 -6.14 17.97 5.08
N SER A 150 -6.62 17.02 5.89
CA SER A 150 -5.77 16.25 6.79
C SER A 150 -4.86 15.29 6.01
N ARG A 151 -3.85 14.70 6.67
CA ARG A 151 -2.99 13.67 6.06
C ARG A 151 -3.83 12.54 5.46
N ASP A 152 -4.79 12.05 6.23
CA ASP A 152 -5.63 10.92 5.82
C ASP A 152 -6.57 11.32 4.68
N ALA A 153 -7.06 12.57 4.66
CA ALA A 153 -7.84 13.09 3.55
C ALA A 153 -7.02 13.20 2.25
N LEU A 154 -5.76 13.66 2.31
CA LEU A 154 -4.84 13.69 1.17
C LEU A 154 -4.57 12.28 0.63
N THR A 155 -4.28 11.34 1.54
CA THR A 155 -4.06 9.94 1.15
C THR A 155 -5.30 9.36 0.50
N ARG A 156 -6.49 9.54 1.09
CA ARG A 156 -7.76 9.07 0.51
C ARG A 156 -8.07 9.70 -0.84
N TRP A 157 -7.73 10.97 -1.05
CA TRP A 157 -7.86 11.60 -2.35
C TRP A 157 -7.00 10.85 -3.37
N ALA A 158 -5.70 10.68 -3.12
CA ALA A 158 -4.82 9.98 -4.06
C ALA A 158 -5.23 8.51 -4.29
N LEU A 159 -5.71 7.81 -3.26
CA LEU A 159 -6.24 6.45 -3.38
C LEU A 159 -7.44 6.37 -4.34
N ARG A 160 -8.37 7.33 -4.27
CA ARG A 160 -9.51 7.35 -5.19
C ARG A 160 -9.12 7.65 -6.63
N GLU A 161 -8.13 8.52 -6.84
CA GLU A 161 -7.72 8.96 -8.17
C GLU A 161 -6.88 7.90 -8.91
N TYR A 162 -6.03 7.13 -8.19
CA TYR A 162 -5.02 6.26 -8.80
C TYR A 162 -5.11 4.78 -8.38
N PHE A 163 -5.91 4.41 -7.39
CA PHE A 163 -5.92 3.05 -6.85
C PHE A 163 -7.31 2.42 -6.89
N ARG A 164 -8.05 2.65 -7.97
CA ARG A 164 -9.25 1.86 -8.24
C ARG A 164 -8.85 0.48 -8.78
N PRO A 165 -9.12 -0.64 -8.09
CA PRO A 165 -8.70 -1.96 -8.54
C PRO A 165 -9.30 -2.32 -9.88
N ASN A 166 -8.73 -3.28 -10.59
CA ASN A 166 -9.28 -3.80 -11.83
C ASN A 166 -10.70 -4.40 -11.66
N ALA A 167 -11.35 -4.73 -12.77
CA ALA A 167 -12.73 -5.21 -12.75
C ALA A 167 -12.90 -6.55 -12.02
N ARG A 168 -11.91 -7.45 -12.09
CA ARG A 168 -11.95 -8.77 -11.49
C ARG A 168 -11.95 -8.68 -9.96
N VAL A 169 -11.00 -7.93 -9.40
CA VAL A 169 -10.91 -7.67 -7.95
C VAL A 169 -12.21 -7.07 -7.43
N ARG A 170 -12.78 -6.07 -8.15
CA ARG A 170 -14.05 -5.46 -7.74
C ARG A 170 -15.21 -6.44 -7.76
N ALA A 171 -15.35 -7.23 -8.82
CA ALA A 171 -16.43 -8.21 -8.95
C ALA A 171 -16.38 -9.26 -7.83
N GLU A 172 -15.18 -9.72 -7.46
CA GLU A 172 -15.02 -10.67 -6.35
C GLU A 172 -15.34 -10.05 -4.99
N VAL A 173 -14.92 -8.81 -4.75
CA VAL A 173 -15.29 -8.09 -3.52
C VAL A 173 -16.80 -7.87 -3.47
N ASP A 174 -17.43 -7.44 -4.56
CA ASP A 174 -18.89 -7.24 -4.61
C ASP A 174 -19.64 -8.55 -4.33
N ALA A 175 -19.21 -9.65 -4.95
CA ALA A 175 -19.79 -10.98 -4.73
C ALA A 175 -19.61 -11.46 -3.28
N LEU A 176 -18.45 -11.20 -2.66
CA LEU A 176 -18.14 -11.60 -1.29
C LEU A 176 -19.11 -10.98 -0.26
N PHE A 177 -19.65 -9.80 -0.56
CA PHE A 177 -20.49 -9.01 0.34
C PHE A 177 -21.98 -8.93 -0.06
N ALA A 178 -22.37 -9.40 -1.25
CA ALA A 178 -23.71 -9.19 -1.83
C ALA A 178 -24.87 -9.57 -0.89
N ASP A 179 -24.80 -10.73 -0.24
CA ASP A 179 -25.88 -11.26 0.60
C ASP A 179 -25.58 -11.14 2.11
N ARG A 180 -24.61 -10.31 2.50
CA ARG A 180 -24.15 -10.22 3.88
C ARG A 180 -24.78 -9.05 4.63
N ALA A 181 -25.49 -9.37 5.71
CA ALA A 181 -25.99 -8.37 6.65
C ALA A 181 -24.85 -7.62 7.36
N ARG A 182 -25.07 -6.32 7.55
CA ARG A 182 -24.17 -5.41 8.28
C ARG A 182 -24.53 -5.37 9.77
N PRO A 183 -23.58 -5.07 10.67
CA PRO A 183 -22.17 -4.75 10.42
C PRO A 183 -21.28 -6.00 10.25
N ILE A 184 -20.12 -5.83 9.61
CA ILE A 184 -19.10 -6.88 9.42
C ILE A 184 -17.79 -6.49 10.11
N ILE A 185 -17.18 -7.47 10.78
CA ILE A 185 -15.87 -7.34 11.43
C ILE A 185 -14.81 -7.88 10.46
N GLY A 186 -13.98 -6.99 9.91
CA GLY A 186 -12.77 -7.37 9.19
C GLY A 186 -11.63 -7.69 10.15
N VAL A 187 -10.96 -8.80 9.94
CA VAL A 187 -9.82 -9.25 10.74
C VAL A 187 -8.65 -9.52 9.82
N HIS A 188 -7.51 -8.88 10.07
CA HIS A 188 -6.30 -9.11 9.28
C HIS A 188 -5.19 -9.71 10.12
N ILE A 189 -4.70 -10.87 9.70
CA ILE A 189 -3.63 -11.63 10.35
C ILE A 189 -2.60 -11.97 9.28
N ARG A 190 -1.37 -11.49 9.46
CA ARG A 190 -0.24 -11.93 8.64
C ARG A 190 0.60 -12.87 9.50
N TYR A 191 0.41 -14.17 9.33
CA TYR A 191 0.96 -15.19 10.22
C TYR A 191 2.46 -15.35 10.04
N THR A 192 2.93 -15.20 8.80
CA THR A 192 4.34 -15.28 8.39
C THR A 192 5.27 -14.36 9.17
N ASP A 193 4.73 -13.27 9.74
CA ASP A 193 5.50 -12.33 10.51
C ASP A 193 5.65 -12.67 12.01
N ARG A 194 5.00 -13.73 12.56
CA ARG A 194 4.99 -14.27 13.96
C ARG A 194 5.02 -13.28 15.14
N LYS A 195 5.00 -11.97 14.90
CA LYS A 195 5.22 -10.89 15.87
C LYS A 195 3.98 -10.57 16.70
N VAL A 196 2.83 -11.08 16.28
CA VAL A 196 1.52 -10.73 16.83
C VAL A 196 0.87 -11.97 17.42
N SER A 197 0.43 -11.86 18.67
CA SER A 197 -0.26 -12.96 19.37
C SER A 197 -1.67 -13.16 18.79
N LEU A 198 -1.90 -14.34 18.21
CA LEU A 198 -3.20 -14.77 17.68
C LEU A 198 -4.29 -14.69 18.76
N ASP A 199 -3.98 -15.12 19.98
CA ASP A 199 -4.89 -15.04 21.13
C ASP A 199 -5.38 -13.61 21.40
N ARG A 200 -4.48 -12.61 21.31
CA ARG A 200 -4.86 -11.20 21.51
C ARG A 200 -5.81 -10.73 20.42
N ILE A 201 -5.59 -11.16 19.18
CA ILE A 201 -6.51 -10.85 18.06
C ILE A 201 -7.87 -11.47 18.35
N MET A 202 -7.92 -12.77 18.67
CA MET A 202 -9.18 -13.46 18.98
C MET A 202 -9.92 -12.79 20.15
N GLN A 203 -9.23 -12.38 21.21
CA GLN A 203 -9.84 -11.64 22.31
C GLN A 203 -10.42 -10.29 21.87
N GLU A 204 -9.73 -9.54 21.02
CA GLU A 204 -10.28 -8.28 20.48
C GLU A 204 -11.49 -8.53 19.58
N VAL A 205 -11.47 -9.57 18.75
CA VAL A 205 -12.64 -9.96 17.94
C VAL A 205 -13.83 -10.28 18.84
N GLN A 206 -13.64 -11.06 19.91
CA GLN A 206 -14.70 -11.34 20.91
C GLN A 206 -15.24 -10.05 21.54
N ARG A 207 -14.37 -9.10 21.91
CA ARG A 207 -14.78 -7.81 22.47
C ARG A 207 -15.59 -6.97 21.49
N VAL A 208 -15.28 -7.03 20.19
CA VAL A 208 -16.07 -6.36 19.15
C VAL A 208 -17.40 -7.07 18.94
N GLN A 209 -17.41 -8.40 18.82
CA GLN A 209 -18.62 -9.20 18.64
C GLN A 209 -19.59 -9.03 19.82
N ALA A 210 -19.11 -8.90 21.06
CA ALA A 210 -19.96 -8.59 22.21
C ALA A 210 -20.70 -7.23 22.08
N ARG A 211 -20.18 -6.29 21.28
CA ARG A 211 -20.83 -5.00 20.98
C ARG A 211 -21.73 -5.05 19.76
N VAL A 212 -21.45 -5.96 18.83
CA VAL A 212 -22.22 -6.19 17.59
C VAL A 212 -22.47 -7.69 17.39
N PRO A 213 -23.37 -8.31 18.18
CA PRO A 213 -23.47 -9.78 18.25
C PRO A 213 -23.90 -10.46 16.95
N SER A 214 -24.59 -9.74 16.07
CA SER A 214 -25.03 -10.23 14.75
C SER A 214 -23.96 -10.07 13.67
N ALA A 215 -22.77 -9.54 14.01
CA ALA A 215 -21.75 -9.27 13.02
C ALA A 215 -21.08 -10.55 12.52
N GLN A 216 -21.01 -10.68 11.20
CA GLN A 216 -20.21 -11.69 10.52
C GLN A 216 -18.73 -11.26 10.53
N ILE A 217 -17.82 -12.22 10.35
CA ILE A 217 -16.37 -12.00 10.41
C ILE A 217 -15.77 -12.27 9.04
N PHE A 218 -15.17 -11.26 8.43
CA PHE A 218 -14.26 -11.45 7.29
C PHE A 218 -12.84 -11.64 7.82
N LEU A 219 -12.19 -12.74 7.47
CA LEU A 219 -10.81 -13.02 7.86
C LEU A 219 -9.88 -12.99 6.63
N ALA A 220 -8.92 -12.06 6.65
CA ALA A 220 -7.81 -12.01 5.70
C ALA A 220 -6.54 -12.56 6.38
N THR A 221 -6.07 -13.71 5.90
CA THR A 221 -4.87 -14.41 6.41
C THR A 221 -4.12 -15.13 5.28
N ASP A 222 -2.83 -15.34 5.49
CA ASP A 222 -1.91 -16.08 4.60
C ASP A 222 -1.67 -17.54 5.06
N ASN A 223 -2.36 -17.97 6.12
CA ASN A 223 -2.15 -19.28 6.75
C ASN A 223 -3.47 -20.03 7.00
N GLU A 224 -3.49 -21.31 6.63
CA GLU A 224 -4.66 -22.18 6.75
C GLU A 224 -5.02 -22.52 8.21
N GLY A 225 -4.05 -22.88 9.04
CA GLY A 225 -4.28 -23.17 10.47
C GLY A 225 -4.92 -22.00 11.22
N VAL A 226 -4.62 -20.75 10.84
CA VAL A 226 -5.33 -19.56 11.37
C VAL A 226 -6.80 -19.54 10.96
N GLN A 227 -7.15 -19.93 9.73
CA GLN A 227 -8.55 -20.02 9.30
C GLN A 227 -9.30 -21.08 10.10
N GLU A 228 -8.71 -22.26 10.28
CA GLU A 228 -9.32 -23.35 11.04
C GLU A 228 -9.59 -22.94 12.49
N GLN A 229 -8.60 -22.33 13.15
CA GLN A 229 -8.77 -21.85 14.51
C GLN A 229 -9.85 -20.77 14.62
N PHE A 230 -9.96 -19.88 13.63
CA PHE A 230 -11.03 -18.89 13.60
C PHE A 230 -12.41 -19.51 13.41
N ARG A 231 -12.56 -20.47 12.48
CA ARG A 231 -13.82 -21.20 12.24
C ARG A 231 -14.23 -22.04 13.45
N ALA A 232 -13.27 -22.62 14.17
CA ALA A 232 -13.53 -23.35 15.41
C ALA A 232 -13.99 -22.42 16.54
N ARG A 233 -13.46 -21.19 16.60
CA ARG A 233 -13.71 -20.26 17.71
C ARG A 233 -14.92 -19.34 17.50
N PHE A 234 -15.25 -19.00 16.26
CA PHE A 234 -16.27 -18.01 15.92
C PHE A 234 -17.26 -18.58 14.91
N ARG A 235 -18.53 -18.18 15.06
CA ARG A 235 -19.58 -18.45 14.06
C ARG A 235 -19.49 -17.42 12.92
N ASP A 236 -19.91 -17.82 11.74
CA ASP A 236 -20.09 -16.95 10.56
C ASP A 236 -18.80 -16.22 10.12
N VAL A 237 -17.69 -16.98 10.11
CA VAL A 237 -16.42 -16.56 9.53
C VAL A 237 -16.41 -16.88 8.03
N PHE A 238 -16.08 -15.89 7.22
CA PHE A 238 -15.86 -16.06 5.79
C PHE A 238 -14.51 -15.49 5.36
N VAL A 239 -14.01 -16.04 4.27
CA VAL A 239 -12.68 -15.77 3.69
C VAL A 239 -12.83 -15.73 2.17
N ILE A 240 -11.78 -15.32 1.46
CA ILE A 240 -11.66 -15.56 0.03
C ILE A 240 -11.10 -16.97 -0.22
N ASP A 241 -11.48 -17.57 -1.34
CA ASP A 241 -10.90 -18.83 -1.80
C ASP A 241 -9.58 -18.53 -2.51
N LYS A 242 -8.47 -19.08 -1.99
CA LYS A 242 -7.11 -18.87 -2.47
C LYS A 242 -6.18 -19.95 -1.93
N VAL A 243 -5.04 -20.11 -2.58
CA VAL A 243 -3.94 -20.92 -2.06
C VAL A 243 -3.42 -20.28 -0.76
N LEU A 244 -3.15 -21.10 0.25
CA LEU A 244 -2.63 -20.70 1.57
C LEU A 244 -1.31 -21.43 1.84
N GLY A 245 -0.50 -20.87 2.73
CA GLY A 245 0.66 -21.58 3.26
C GLY A 245 0.26 -22.55 4.38
N ASP A 246 0.87 -23.73 4.39
CA ASP A 246 0.77 -24.71 5.46
C ASP A 246 1.42 -24.18 6.76
N ASP A 247 1.09 -24.81 7.90
CA ASP A 247 1.34 -24.37 9.29
C ASP A 247 2.72 -23.78 9.65
N ASP A 248 3.76 -24.01 8.85
CA ASP A 248 5.13 -23.54 9.11
C ASP A 248 5.74 -22.63 8.03
N ASN A 249 5.12 -22.45 6.86
CA ASN A 249 5.74 -21.72 5.74
C ASN A 249 4.95 -20.49 5.28
N SER A 250 5.68 -19.43 4.93
CA SER A 250 5.15 -18.33 4.15
C SER A 250 4.95 -18.76 2.70
N LEU A 251 3.78 -18.47 2.14
CA LEU A 251 3.50 -18.57 0.70
C LEU A 251 4.60 -17.94 -0.16
N HIS A 252 5.26 -16.90 0.35
CA HIS A 252 6.32 -16.17 -0.35
C HIS A 252 7.69 -16.85 -0.36
N GLU A 253 7.90 -17.94 0.38
CA GLU A 253 9.24 -18.51 0.52
C GLU A 253 9.55 -19.65 -0.47
N HIS A 254 8.56 -20.42 -0.98
CA HIS A 254 8.88 -21.65 -1.74
C HIS A 254 7.89 -22.10 -2.83
N VAL A 255 7.09 -21.21 -3.44
CA VAL A 255 6.18 -21.62 -4.52
C VAL A 255 6.50 -20.82 -5.79
N GLU A 256 6.93 -21.49 -6.86
CA GLU A 256 6.79 -20.95 -8.21
C GLU A 256 5.28 -20.71 -8.41
N LEU A 257 4.88 -19.44 -8.40
CA LEU A 257 3.48 -19.10 -8.56
C LEU A 257 3.07 -19.39 -10.00
N ASP A 258 2.17 -20.35 -10.19
CA ASP A 258 1.61 -20.69 -11.51
C ASP A 258 0.93 -19.48 -12.17
N ASP A 259 0.35 -18.58 -11.36
CA ASP A 259 -0.24 -17.31 -11.80
C ASP A 259 0.08 -16.18 -10.80
N PRO A 260 1.21 -15.46 -10.97
CA PRO A 260 1.61 -14.40 -10.05
C PRO A 260 0.66 -13.19 -10.08
N LEU A 261 0.00 -12.94 -11.21
CA LEU A 261 -1.02 -11.89 -11.30
C LEU A 261 -2.25 -12.25 -10.46
N ARG A 262 -2.71 -13.50 -10.51
CA ARG A 262 -3.83 -13.95 -9.68
C ARG A 262 -3.53 -13.85 -8.19
N GLU A 263 -2.32 -14.17 -7.76
CA GLU A 263 -1.92 -14.02 -6.36
C GLU A 263 -1.85 -12.54 -5.93
N ALA A 264 -1.36 -11.68 -6.81
CA ALA A 264 -1.40 -10.25 -6.60
C ALA A 264 -2.85 -9.74 -6.47
N GLU A 265 -3.78 -10.24 -7.30
CA GLU A 265 -5.21 -9.95 -7.20
C GLU A 265 -5.82 -10.49 -5.89
N ASN A 266 -5.52 -11.71 -5.47
CA ASN A 266 -5.99 -12.30 -4.20
C ASN A 266 -5.63 -11.39 -3.02
N ALA A 267 -4.40 -10.86 -2.99
CA ALA A 267 -3.99 -9.91 -1.96
C ALA A 267 -4.73 -8.56 -2.06
N LEU A 268 -5.09 -8.09 -3.27
CA LEU A 268 -5.94 -6.91 -3.41
C LEU A 268 -7.39 -7.17 -3.00
N ILE A 269 -7.95 -8.34 -3.31
CA ILE A 269 -9.29 -8.73 -2.88
C ILE A 269 -9.36 -8.73 -1.35
N ASP A 270 -8.38 -9.32 -0.65
CA ASP A 270 -8.28 -9.23 0.81
C ASP A 270 -8.25 -7.77 1.31
N MET A 271 -7.40 -6.92 0.71
CA MET A 271 -7.28 -5.52 1.14
C MET A 271 -8.59 -4.75 0.95
N TRP A 272 -9.27 -4.94 -0.19
CA TRP A 272 -10.53 -4.26 -0.50
C TRP A 272 -11.72 -4.86 0.25
N ALA A 273 -11.70 -6.15 0.56
CA ALA A 273 -12.68 -6.78 1.42
C ALA A 273 -12.56 -6.27 2.87
N LEU A 274 -11.34 -6.15 3.41
CA LEU A 274 -11.10 -5.48 4.70
C LEU A 274 -11.57 -4.02 4.67
N ALA A 275 -11.29 -3.30 3.58
CA ALA A 275 -11.75 -1.92 3.41
C ALA A 275 -13.29 -1.81 3.34
N SER A 276 -13.96 -2.87 2.90
CA SER A 276 -15.42 -2.95 2.80
C SER A 276 -16.08 -3.33 4.13
N CYS A 277 -15.33 -3.59 5.21
CA CYS A 277 -15.86 -3.94 6.53
C CYS A 277 -16.22 -2.70 7.38
N ASP A 278 -17.09 -2.89 8.38
CA ASP A 278 -17.53 -1.82 9.29
C ASP A 278 -16.60 -1.61 10.47
N TRP A 279 -15.97 -2.71 10.92
CA TRP A 279 -14.97 -2.76 11.97
C TRP A 279 -13.69 -3.40 11.43
N LEU A 280 -12.56 -3.01 11.99
CA LEU A 280 -11.27 -3.60 11.63
C LEU A 280 -10.49 -3.98 12.89
N VAL A 281 -10.19 -5.28 13.04
CA VAL A 281 -9.26 -5.81 14.04
C VAL A 281 -7.96 -6.15 13.34
N HIS A 282 -6.88 -5.49 13.71
CA HIS A 282 -5.61 -5.64 13.00
C HIS A 282 -4.41 -5.25 13.87
N SER A 283 -3.21 -5.55 13.37
CA SER A 283 -1.99 -4.90 13.84
C SER A 283 -1.72 -3.63 13.04
N ARG A 284 -1.44 -2.50 13.70
CA ARG A 284 -0.97 -1.29 13.01
C ARG A 284 0.41 -1.42 12.37
N HIS A 285 1.13 -2.51 12.63
CA HIS A 285 2.42 -2.80 12.00
C HIS A 285 2.26 -3.13 10.52
N SER A 286 1.12 -3.68 10.15
CA SER A 286 0.83 -3.96 8.75
C SER A 286 0.36 -2.69 8.05
N THR A 287 1.19 -2.18 7.15
CA THR A 287 0.80 -1.12 6.21
C THR A 287 -0.39 -1.54 5.36
N PHE A 288 -0.60 -2.85 5.17
CA PHE A 288 -1.75 -3.43 4.48
C PHE A 288 -3.07 -3.05 5.16
N SER A 289 -3.20 -3.28 6.47
CA SER A 289 -4.41 -2.92 7.23
C SER A 289 -4.61 -1.41 7.33
N VAL A 290 -3.51 -0.64 7.40
CA VAL A 290 -3.58 0.83 7.38
C VAL A 290 -4.11 1.32 6.04
N ALA A 291 -3.67 0.72 4.93
CA ALA A 291 -4.19 1.02 3.60
C ALA A 291 -5.68 0.66 3.51
N ALA A 292 -6.09 -0.54 3.92
CA ALA A 292 -7.49 -0.96 3.93
C ALA A 292 -8.39 0.00 4.72
N ALA A 293 -7.98 0.40 5.93
CA ALA A 293 -8.72 1.36 6.75
C ALA A 293 -8.87 2.73 6.08
N LEU A 294 -7.84 3.20 5.37
CA LEU A 294 -7.89 4.46 4.63
C LEU A 294 -8.77 4.35 3.38
N ILE A 295 -8.65 3.27 2.61
CA ILE A 295 -9.48 2.98 1.42
C ILE A 295 -10.96 2.98 1.83
N GLY A 296 -11.31 2.21 2.87
CA GLY A 296 -12.67 2.07 3.37
C GLY A 296 -13.20 3.27 4.16
N GLY A 297 -12.32 4.23 4.51
CA GLY A 297 -12.69 5.34 5.39
C GLY A 297 -13.12 4.90 6.80
N ILE A 298 -12.66 3.74 7.26
CA ILE A 298 -13.06 3.17 8.56
C ILE A 298 -12.58 4.10 9.68
N PRO A 299 -13.47 4.63 10.54
CA PRO A 299 -13.08 5.57 11.58
C PRO A 299 -12.23 4.89 12.66
N THR A 300 -11.30 5.64 13.26
CA THR A 300 -10.40 5.12 14.31
C THR A 300 -11.12 4.54 15.52
N SER A 301 -12.35 5.00 15.82
CA SER A 301 -13.22 4.44 16.87
C SER A 301 -13.65 2.99 16.61
N ARG A 302 -13.72 2.59 15.32
CA ARG A 302 -14.05 1.24 14.84
C ARG A 302 -12.84 0.39 14.46
N GLN A 303 -11.64 0.89 14.74
CA GLN A 303 -10.40 0.14 14.58
C GLN A 303 -9.95 -0.40 15.95
N ARG A 304 -9.58 -1.68 16.00
CA ARG A 304 -8.94 -2.33 17.14
C ARG A 304 -7.52 -2.71 16.76
N ASP A 305 -6.60 -1.85 17.19
CA ASP A 305 -5.16 -1.99 17.02
C ASP A 305 -4.56 -2.69 18.24
N ILE A 306 -4.19 -3.96 18.06
CA ILE A 306 -3.62 -4.82 19.11
C ILE A 306 -2.23 -4.37 19.59
N ASP A 307 -1.54 -3.52 18.83
CA ASP A 307 -0.18 -3.05 19.14
C ASP A 307 -0.13 -1.59 19.58
N ARG A 308 -1.29 -0.97 19.83
CA ARG A 308 -1.40 0.47 20.15
C ARG A 308 -0.52 0.93 21.32
N ARG A 309 -0.24 0.04 22.29
CA ARG A 309 0.52 0.35 23.51
C ARG A 309 2.01 0.00 23.44
N ASN A 310 2.52 -0.51 22.31
CA ASN A 310 3.94 -0.87 22.21
C ASN A 310 4.83 0.38 21.99
N VAL A 311 5.48 0.85 23.05
CA VAL A 311 6.22 2.14 23.07
C VAL A 311 7.38 2.18 22.05
N ARG A 312 8.11 1.07 21.88
CA ARG A 312 9.21 0.96 20.89
C ARG A 312 8.71 1.18 19.47
N VAL A 313 7.46 0.80 19.20
CA VAL A 313 6.81 0.88 17.88
C VAL A 313 6.41 2.30 17.55
N VAL A 314 5.87 3.02 18.53
CA VAL A 314 5.49 4.43 18.37
C VAL A 314 6.72 5.28 18.04
N LEU A 315 7.83 5.06 18.75
CA LEU A 315 9.08 5.79 18.53
C LEU A 315 9.69 5.49 17.15
N LYS A 316 9.78 4.20 16.76
CA LYS A 316 10.30 3.80 15.44
C LYS A 316 9.48 4.43 14.30
N ARG A 317 8.15 4.44 14.42
CA ARG A 317 7.26 5.01 13.40
C ARG A 317 7.40 6.52 13.29
N TRP A 318 7.61 7.23 14.40
CA TRP A 318 7.85 8.67 14.38
C TRP A 318 9.11 9.01 13.59
N VAL A 319 10.23 8.35 13.89
CA VAL A 319 11.48 8.50 13.13
C VAL A 319 11.25 8.18 11.66
N GLN A 320 10.61 7.05 11.33
CA GLN A 320 10.35 6.65 9.95
C GLN A 320 9.42 7.61 9.18
N THR A 321 8.51 8.31 9.86
CA THR A 321 7.58 9.27 9.24
C THR A 321 8.29 10.56 8.84
N TRP A 322 9.25 11.01 9.66
CA TRP A 322 9.91 12.31 9.51
C TRP A 322 11.33 12.24 8.93
N ALA A 323 12.00 11.09 9.03
CA ALA A 323 13.26 10.81 8.34
C ALA A 323 13.06 10.87 6.82
#